data_AF-A0A7U9SV45-F1
#
_entry.id   AF-A0A7U9SV45-F1
#
_cell.length_a   1.000
_cell.length_b   1.000
_cell.length_c   1.000
_cell.angle_alpha   90.00
_cell.angle_beta   90.00
_cell.angle_gamma   90.00
#
_symmetry.space_group_name_H-M   'P 1'
#
loop_
_entity.id
_entity.type
_entity.pdbx_description
1 polymer ?
#
loop_
_entity_poly.entity_id
_entity_poly.type
_entity_poly.pdbx_seq_one_letter_code
_entity_poly.pdbx_strand_id
1 'polypeptide(L)'
;MKNHIPFEKSGAYGKAFNDCLLAFQHECFAQRVCQECTSRKNRFCWPCGKCPSSCILYEKYVCPKLSKPPYVCNGCPQRNKCSLEKRLYKASYAQKEYGLVRRESRSGFALSESEPRQIDGIVSPLLIKGQSLHHIAVHHADEPMKSERTLYAYINSGLFTARNMDMPQTVRMRPRKNVSKNLKVGKACRLGRDFSCFQAYMQEHPDLSIRQIDSVEGSKGSAIPSL
;
A
#
# COMPACT_ATOMS: atom_id res chain seq x y z
N MET A 1 -20.24 -3.78 9.41
CA MET A 1 -18.78 -3.54 9.52
C MET A 1 -18.00 -4.87 9.52
N LYS A 2 -17.82 -5.52 8.37
CA LYS A 2 -17.04 -6.79 8.26
C LYS A 2 -16.00 -6.76 7.13
N ASN A 3 -15.92 -5.68 6.36
CA ASN A 3 -15.33 -5.70 5.03
C ASN A 3 -13.81 -5.51 5.02
N HIS A 4 -13.22 -5.06 6.14
CA HIS A 4 -11.79 -4.72 6.24
C HIS A 4 -10.91 -5.85 6.80
N ILE A 5 -11.46 -7.06 6.95
CA ILE A 5 -10.76 -8.18 7.56
C ILE A 5 -10.11 -9.02 6.44
N PRO A 6 -8.78 -9.03 6.31
CA PRO A 6 -8.11 -9.85 5.31
C PRO A 6 -8.26 -11.34 5.62
N PHE A 7 -8.44 -12.11 4.55
CA PHE A 7 -8.46 -13.58 4.57
C PHE A 7 -7.06 -14.09 4.26
N GLU A 8 -6.47 -14.81 5.19
CA GLU A 8 -5.14 -15.38 5.05
C GLU A 8 -5.20 -16.90 4.93
N LYS A 9 -4.79 -17.40 3.76
CA LYS A 9 -4.52 -18.83 3.53
C LYS A 9 -3.15 -19.20 4.07
N SER A 10 -2.94 -18.96 5.37
CA SER A 10 -1.69 -19.25 6.07
C SER A 10 -1.89 -20.44 7.01
N GLY A 11 -0.93 -21.37 6.99
CA GLY A 11 -0.88 -22.49 7.92
C GLY A 11 -0.36 -22.08 9.30
N ALA A 12 -0.03 -23.07 10.12
CA ALA A 12 0.59 -22.89 11.44
C ALA A 12 2.10 -23.14 11.36
N TYR A 13 2.84 -22.90 12.45
CA TYR A 13 4.26 -23.25 12.48
C TYR A 13 4.44 -24.75 12.19
N GLY A 14 5.20 -25.09 11.14
CA GLY A 14 5.39 -26.48 10.69
C GLY A 14 4.17 -27.14 10.04
N LYS A 15 3.07 -26.42 9.81
CA LYS A 15 1.84 -26.92 9.17
C LYS A 15 1.47 -26.06 7.98
N ALA A 16 1.22 -26.68 6.83
CA ALA A 16 0.70 -25.97 5.67
C ALA A 16 -0.77 -25.53 5.90
N PHE A 17 -1.23 -24.57 5.09
CA PHE A 17 -2.64 -24.19 5.06
C PHE A 17 -3.48 -25.35 4.52
N ASN A 18 -4.54 -25.70 5.24
CA ASN A 18 -5.57 -26.62 4.76
C ASN A 18 -6.86 -26.38 5.56
N ASP A 19 -7.89 -25.92 4.86
CA ASP A 19 -9.22 -25.64 5.38
C ASP A 19 -10.26 -26.69 4.97
N CYS A 20 -9.84 -27.90 4.57
CA CYS A 20 -10.76 -29.00 4.29
C CYS A 20 -11.41 -29.55 5.58
N LEU A 21 -12.72 -29.81 5.55
CA LEU A 21 -13.50 -30.38 6.67
C LEU A 21 -12.99 -31.75 7.09
N LEU A 22 -12.91 -32.69 6.15
CA LEU A 22 -12.44 -34.05 6.41
C LEU A 22 -11.00 -34.06 6.94
N ALA A 23 -10.20 -33.06 6.54
CA ALA A 23 -8.85 -32.88 7.06
C ALA A 23 -8.81 -32.35 8.49
N PHE A 24 -9.70 -31.42 8.79
CA PHE A 24 -9.83 -30.81 10.11
C PHE A 24 -10.37 -31.79 11.15
N GLN A 25 -11.33 -32.64 10.78
CA GLN A 25 -11.91 -33.69 11.63
C GLN A 25 -11.01 -34.91 11.81
N HIS A 26 -9.90 -34.96 11.08
CA HIS A 26 -8.99 -36.07 11.04
C HIS A 26 -9.54 -37.38 10.39
N GLU A 27 -10.44 -37.26 9.41
CA GLU A 27 -11.16 -38.39 8.79
C GLU A 27 -10.80 -38.66 7.31
N CYS A 28 -10.00 -37.78 6.70
CA CYS A 28 -9.48 -37.95 5.35
C CYS A 28 -8.16 -38.73 5.24
N PHE A 29 -8.21 -39.88 4.58
CA PHE A 29 -7.04 -40.73 4.31
C PHE A 29 -6.42 -40.51 2.93
N ALA A 30 -6.85 -39.47 2.21
CA ALA A 30 -6.38 -39.21 0.85
C ALA A 30 -4.89 -38.85 0.82
N GLN A 31 -4.16 -39.47 -0.10
CA GLN A 31 -2.73 -39.27 -0.33
C GLN A 31 -2.50 -38.90 -1.80
N ARG A 32 -1.40 -38.20 -2.08
CA ARG A 32 -0.98 -37.84 -3.46
C ARG A 32 -2.07 -37.17 -4.31
N VAL A 33 -2.85 -36.28 -3.70
CA VAL A 33 -3.99 -35.63 -4.37
C VAL A 33 -3.56 -34.50 -5.33
N CYS A 34 -2.49 -33.77 -5.01
CA CYS A 34 -1.96 -32.77 -5.93
C CYS A 34 -1.13 -33.43 -7.03
N GLN A 35 -1.20 -32.88 -8.25
CA GLN A 35 -0.50 -33.40 -9.42
C GLN A 35 1.03 -33.38 -9.24
N GLU A 36 1.56 -32.31 -8.63
CA GLU A 36 2.99 -32.16 -8.36
C GLU A 36 3.24 -32.08 -6.84
N CYS A 37 3.34 -33.24 -6.21
CA CYS A 37 3.69 -33.32 -4.79
C CYS A 37 5.21 -33.34 -4.61
N THR A 38 5.79 -32.34 -3.95
CA THR A 38 7.21 -32.33 -3.57
C THR A 38 7.58 -33.35 -2.50
N SER A 39 6.59 -34.02 -1.90
CA SER A 39 6.82 -35.03 -0.86
C SER A 39 7.00 -36.42 -1.47
N ARG A 40 8.22 -36.96 -1.40
CA ARG A 40 8.64 -38.23 -2.04
C ARG A 40 8.03 -39.51 -1.46
N LYS A 41 7.25 -39.43 -0.38
CA LYS A 41 6.62 -40.60 0.30
C LYS A 41 5.17 -40.27 0.65
N ASN A 42 4.32 -41.31 0.68
CA ASN A 42 2.88 -41.42 1.00
C ASN A 42 2.35 -40.44 2.07
N ARG A 43 2.44 -39.14 1.80
CA ARG A 43 2.05 -38.08 2.70
C ARG A 43 0.57 -37.82 2.49
N PHE A 44 -0.19 -37.81 3.59
CA PHE A 44 -1.58 -37.39 3.59
C PHE A 44 -1.74 -35.98 3.02
N CYS A 45 -2.91 -35.67 2.50
CA CYS A 45 -3.16 -34.38 1.85
C CYS A 45 -3.08 -33.20 2.83
N TRP A 46 -3.27 -33.41 4.14
CA TRP A 46 -3.34 -32.33 5.12
C TRP A 46 -2.05 -31.54 5.34
N PRO A 47 -0.87 -32.17 5.51
CA PRO A 47 0.39 -31.45 5.61
C PRO A 47 0.91 -30.88 4.27
N CYS A 48 0.30 -31.20 3.14
CA CYS A 48 0.77 -30.73 1.83
C CYS A 48 0.38 -29.27 1.55
N GLY A 49 -0.86 -28.91 1.88
CA GLY A 49 -1.44 -27.57 1.69
C GLY A 49 -1.67 -27.11 0.25
N LYS A 50 -1.27 -27.90 -0.75
CA LYS A 50 -1.62 -27.71 -2.17
C LYS A 50 -2.79 -28.60 -2.63
N CYS A 51 -3.13 -29.62 -1.84
CA CYS A 51 -4.18 -30.57 -2.19
C CYS A 51 -5.60 -29.98 -2.32
N PRO A 52 -6.01 -28.92 -1.59
CA PRO A 52 -7.37 -28.38 -1.70
C PRO A 52 -7.79 -28.02 -3.13
N SER A 53 -6.89 -27.53 -3.97
CA SER A 53 -7.21 -27.12 -5.35
C SER A 53 -7.42 -28.28 -6.33
N SER A 54 -6.99 -29.49 -5.97
CA SER A 54 -7.02 -30.67 -6.86
C SER A 54 -7.81 -31.84 -6.27
N CYS A 55 -8.41 -31.67 -5.09
CA CYS A 55 -9.09 -32.73 -4.38
C CYS A 55 -10.58 -32.74 -4.68
N ILE A 56 -11.09 -33.84 -5.23
CA ILE A 56 -12.53 -34.03 -5.47
C ILE A 56 -13.34 -34.19 -4.17
N LEU A 57 -12.68 -34.60 -3.07
CA LEU A 57 -13.28 -34.74 -1.74
C LEU A 57 -13.14 -33.46 -0.90
N TYR A 58 -12.70 -32.36 -1.50
CA TYR A 58 -12.51 -31.12 -0.76
C TYR A 58 -13.86 -30.53 -0.37
N GLU A 59 -14.03 -30.33 0.94
CA GLU A 59 -15.15 -29.58 1.48
C GLU A 59 -14.62 -28.44 2.35
N LYS A 60 -14.98 -27.20 2.05
CA LYS A 60 -14.47 -26.04 2.78
C LYS A 60 -15.04 -25.99 4.19
N TYR A 61 -14.17 -26.02 5.20
CA TYR A 61 -14.53 -25.82 6.59
C TYR A 61 -14.22 -24.41 7.06
N VAL A 62 -15.26 -23.70 7.50
CA VAL A 62 -15.15 -22.38 8.10
C VAL A 62 -15.26 -22.51 9.63
N CYS A 63 -14.25 -22.00 10.35
CA CYS A 63 -14.23 -22.06 11.80
C CYS A 63 -15.49 -21.39 12.41
N PRO A 64 -16.28 -22.11 13.25
CA PRO A 64 -17.48 -21.55 13.87
C PRO A 64 -17.21 -20.34 14.77
N LYS A 65 -16.00 -20.19 15.30
CA LYS A 65 -15.62 -19.00 16.10
C LYS A 65 -15.66 -17.71 15.28
N LEU A 66 -15.55 -17.79 13.96
CA LEU A 66 -15.62 -16.65 13.05
C LEU A 66 -17.05 -16.19 12.75
N SER A 67 -18.08 -16.95 13.17
CA SER A 67 -19.48 -16.50 13.07
C SER A 67 -19.88 -15.59 14.22
N LYS A 68 -19.06 -15.51 15.29
CA LYS A 68 -19.30 -14.69 16.48
C LYS A 68 -18.28 -13.55 16.58
N PRO A 69 -18.63 -12.41 17.19
CA PRO A 69 -17.66 -11.37 17.54
C PRO A 69 -16.47 -11.94 18.32
N PRO A 70 -15.23 -11.48 18.07
CA PRO A 70 -14.85 -10.35 17.21
C PRO A 70 -14.66 -10.70 15.71
N TYR A 71 -15.11 -11.87 15.25
CA TYR A 71 -14.99 -12.34 13.86
C TYR A 71 -13.56 -12.48 13.33
N VAL A 72 -12.57 -12.45 14.23
CA VAL A 72 -11.14 -12.49 13.90
C VAL A 72 -10.40 -13.50 14.77
N CYS A 73 -9.26 -13.96 14.27
CA CYS A 73 -8.39 -14.95 14.90
C CYS A 73 -7.33 -14.33 15.81
N ASN A 74 -7.24 -13.00 15.95
CA ASN A 74 -6.17 -12.31 16.69
C ASN A 74 -5.97 -12.86 18.11
N GLY A 75 -7.07 -13.12 18.84
CA GLY A 75 -7.07 -13.69 20.19
C GLY A 75 -7.31 -15.19 20.27
N CYS A 76 -7.25 -15.93 19.14
CA CYS A 76 -7.51 -17.37 19.17
C CYS A 76 -6.35 -18.13 19.83
N PRO A 77 -6.58 -18.89 20.92
CA PRO A 77 -5.51 -19.61 21.63
C PRO A 77 -4.90 -20.73 20.77
N GLN A 78 -5.67 -21.30 19.85
CA GLN A 78 -5.24 -22.37 18.95
C GLN A 78 -4.63 -21.84 17.64
N ARG A 79 -4.43 -20.52 17.50
CA ARG A 79 -3.96 -19.90 16.25
C ARG A 79 -2.65 -20.51 15.75
N ASN A 80 -1.71 -20.78 16.66
CA ASN A 80 -0.38 -21.32 16.34
C ASN A 80 -0.42 -22.79 15.88
N LYS A 81 -1.54 -23.50 16.06
CA LYS A 81 -1.74 -24.90 15.65
C LYS A 81 -2.76 -25.05 14.51
N CYS A 82 -3.45 -23.97 14.16
CA CYS A 82 -4.56 -23.93 13.21
C CYS A 82 -4.09 -23.86 11.76
N SER A 83 -4.55 -24.81 10.93
CA SER A 83 -4.31 -24.86 9.48
C SER A 83 -5.40 -24.17 8.64
N LEU A 84 -6.51 -23.78 9.25
CA LEU A 84 -7.66 -23.17 8.56
C LEU A 84 -7.35 -21.74 8.06
N GLU A 85 -8.21 -21.24 7.19
CA GLU A 85 -8.17 -19.84 6.72
C GLU A 85 -8.32 -18.90 7.91
N LYS A 86 -7.33 -18.01 8.08
CA LYS A 86 -7.29 -17.08 9.19
C LYS A 86 -7.90 -15.75 8.78
N ARG A 87 -8.66 -15.15 9.69
CA ARG A 87 -9.17 -13.79 9.56
C ARG A 87 -8.46 -12.92 10.58
N LEU A 88 -7.51 -12.08 10.17
CA LEU A 88 -6.71 -11.30 11.11
C LEU A 88 -6.98 -9.82 10.92
N TYR A 89 -7.39 -9.14 11.99
CA TYR A 89 -7.39 -7.68 12.00
C TYR A 89 -5.95 -7.17 11.99
N LYS A 90 -5.62 -6.35 10.99
CA LYS A 90 -4.35 -5.65 10.85
C LYS A 90 -4.60 -4.15 10.73
N ALA A 91 -4.18 -3.37 11.73
CA ALA A 91 -4.39 -1.93 11.74
C ALA A 91 -3.80 -1.21 10.52
N SER A 92 -2.61 -1.64 10.06
CA SER A 92 -1.97 -1.10 8.86
C SER A 92 -2.77 -1.35 7.58
N TYR A 93 -3.39 -2.52 7.46
CA TYR A 93 -4.26 -2.85 6.32
C TYR A 93 -5.54 -2.02 6.34
N ALA A 94 -6.21 -1.93 7.50
CA ALA A 94 -7.40 -1.11 7.67
C ALA A 94 -7.14 0.37 7.34
N GLN A 95 -6.01 0.92 7.81
CA GLN A 95 -5.60 2.29 7.49
C GLN A 95 -5.34 2.48 5.99
N LYS A 96 -4.70 1.50 5.35
CA LYS A 96 -4.43 1.53 3.91
C LYS A 96 -5.71 1.52 3.10
N GLU A 97 -6.65 0.64 3.42
CA GLU A 97 -7.97 0.59 2.76
C GLU A 97 -8.74 1.90 2.96
N TYR A 98 -8.82 2.41 4.19
CA TYR A 98 -9.46 3.69 4.47
C TYR A 98 -8.84 4.82 3.64
N GLY A 99 -7.51 4.89 3.58
CA GLY A 99 -6.79 5.88 2.79
C GLY A 99 -6.99 5.73 1.28
N LEU A 100 -7.23 4.50 0.80
CA LEU A 100 -7.57 4.24 -0.60
C LEU A 100 -8.99 4.72 -0.91
N VAL A 101 -9.98 4.28 -0.15
CA VAL A 101 -11.39 4.68 -0.32
C VAL A 101 -11.54 6.19 -0.23
N ARG A 102 -10.91 6.84 0.76
CA ARG A 102 -10.96 8.31 0.91
C ARG A 102 -10.34 9.05 -0.28
N ARG A 103 -9.29 8.49 -0.89
CA ARG A 103 -8.67 9.08 -2.08
C ARG A 103 -9.56 8.88 -3.28
N GLU A 104 -10.04 7.66 -3.52
CA GLU A 104 -10.91 7.32 -4.64
C GLU A 104 -12.20 8.13 -4.62
N SER A 105 -12.88 8.20 -3.47
CA SER A 105 -14.13 8.96 -3.30
C SER A 105 -13.96 10.47 -3.46
N ARG A 106 -12.72 10.98 -3.41
CA ARG A 106 -12.39 12.41 -3.56
C ARG A 106 -11.55 12.67 -4.82
N SER A 107 -11.40 11.66 -5.66
CA SER A 107 -10.69 11.75 -6.93
C SER A 107 -11.68 11.67 -8.08
N GLY A 108 -11.29 12.24 -9.22
CA GLY A 108 -12.15 12.32 -10.39
C GLY A 108 -13.01 13.58 -10.43
N PHE A 109 -13.79 13.67 -11.50
CA PHE A 109 -14.71 14.77 -11.74
C PHE A 109 -16.14 14.27 -11.58
N ALA A 110 -16.99 15.07 -10.96
CA ALA A 110 -18.42 14.80 -10.90
C ALA A 110 -19.07 15.17 -12.25
N LEU A 111 -18.70 14.42 -13.29
CA LEU A 111 -19.19 14.56 -14.67
C LEU A 111 -19.60 13.19 -15.21
N SER A 112 -20.67 13.18 -16.00
CA SER A 112 -21.04 12.05 -16.85
C SER A 112 -20.02 11.81 -17.97
N GLU A 113 -20.07 10.67 -18.65
CA GLU A 113 -19.10 10.35 -19.73
C GLU A 113 -19.20 11.25 -20.97
N SER A 114 -20.34 11.93 -21.17
CA SER A 114 -20.60 12.82 -22.30
C SER A 114 -20.32 14.28 -22.00
N GLU A 115 -20.51 14.72 -20.74
CA GLU A 115 -20.32 16.12 -20.32
C GLU A 115 -18.92 16.68 -20.64
N PRO A 116 -17.80 15.97 -20.37
CA PRO A 116 -16.47 16.49 -20.66
C PRO A 116 -16.30 16.84 -22.13
N ARG A 117 -16.83 16.00 -23.04
CA ARG A 117 -16.71 16.21 -24.49
C ARG A 117 -17.52 17.40 -24.97
N GLN A 118 -18.70 17.61 -24.39
CA GLN A 118 -19.54 18.76 -24.70
C GLN A 118 -18.84 20.07 -24.29
N ILE A 119 -18.35 20.13 -23.06
CA ILE A 119 -17.65 21.31 -22.54
C ILE A 119 -16.34 21.53 -23.32
N ASP A 120 -15.58 20.47 -23.60
CA ASP A 120 -14.33 20.53 -24.36
C ASP A 120 -14.53 21.08 -25.77
N GLY A 121 -15.62 20.69 -26.45
CA GLY A 121 -15.97 21.17 -27.79
C GLY A 121 -16.22 22.68 -27.87
N ILE A 122 -16.57 23.32 -26.76
CA ILE A 122 -16.79 24.77 -26.68
C ILE A 122 -15.51 25.46 -26.19
N VAL A 123 -14.98 25.01 -25.06
CA VAL A 123 -13.90 25.69 -24.35
C VAL A 123 -12.57 25.57 -25.10
N SER A 124 -12.21 24.38 -25.57
CA SER A 124 -10.89 24.16 -26.18
C SER A 124 -10.67 24.95 -27.47
N PRO A 125 -11.61 25.00 -28.44
CA PRO A 125 -11.42 25.79 -29.65
C PRO A 125 -11.29 27.30 -29.39
N LEU A 126 -12.05 27.85 -28.44
CA LEU A 126 -11.99 29.27 -28.09
C LEU A 126 -10.68 29.62 -27.37
N LEU A 127 -10.23 28.73 -26.49
CA LEU A 127 -8.97 28.90 -25.78
C LEU A 127 -7.78 28.87 -26.74
N ILE A 128 -7.76 27.93 -27.68
CA ILE A 128 -6.71 27.80 -28.71
C ILE A 128 -6.69 29.03 -29.64
N LYS A 129 -7.85 29.66 -29.88
CA LYS A 129 -7.95 30.95 -30.60
C LYS A 129 -7.44 32.14 -29.79
N GLY A 130 -7.00 31.93 -28.55
CA GLY A 130 -6.42 32.96 -27.69
C GLY A 130 -7.41 33.69 -26.78
N GLN A 131 -8.65 33.19 -26.64
CA GLN A 131 -9.56 33.75 -25.63
C GLN A 131 -9.20 33.27 -24.23
N SER A 132 -9.31 34.15 -23.23
CA SER A 132 -9.10 33.78 -21.83
C SER A 132 -10.29 32.98 -21.29
N LEU A 133 -10.06 32.15 -20.27
CA LEU A 133 -11.15 31.42 -19.61
C LEU A 133 -12.18 32.36 -19.00
N HIS A 134 -11.76 33.52 -18.50
CA HIS A 134 -12.67 34.55 -18.02
C HIS A 134 -13.60 35.04 -19.14
N HIS A 135 -13.04 35.35 -20.32
CA HIS A 135 -13.83 35.78 -21.48
C HIS A 135 -14.84 34.70 -21.90
N ILE A 136 -14.39 33.45 -21.97
CA ILE A 136 -15.26 32.31 -22.31
C ILE A 136 -16.36 32.15 -21.26
N ALA A 137 -16.04 32.24 -19.97
CA ALA A 137 -17.01 32.10 -18.89
C ALA A 137 -18.06 33.23 -18.86
N VAL A 138 -17.73 34.43 -19.33
CA VAL A 138 -18.65 35.57 -19.41
C VAL A 138 -19.54 35.50 -20.66
N HIS A 139 -18.97 35.18 -21.82
CA HIS A 139 -19.70 35.21 -23.10
C HIS A 139 -20.41 33.89 -23.44
N HIS A 140 -19.92 32.77 -22.90
CA HIS A 140 -20.48 31.44 -23.07
C HIS A 140 -20.77 30.84 -21.69
N ALA A 141 -21.45 31.56 -20.80
CA ALA A 141 -21.75 31.07 -19.45
C ALA A 141 -22.74 29.89 -19.47
N ASP A 142 -23.73 29.96 -20.35
CA ASP A 142 -24.88 29.05 -20.40
C ASP A 142 -24.57 27.70 -21.05
N GLU A 143 -23.55 27.63 -21.92
CA GLU A 143 -23.22 26.41 -22.65
C GLU A 143 -22.45 25.37 -21.79
N PRO A 144 -21.33 25.71 -21.13
CA PRO A 144 -20.60 24.78 -20.29
C PRO A 144 -21.28 24.59 -18.93
N MET A 145 -22.12 25.52 -18.46
CA MET A 145 -22.77 25.52 -17.15
C MET A 145 -21.83 25.19 -15.97
N LYS A 146 -20.54 25.54 -16.08
CA LYS A 146 -19.53 25.36 -15.03
C LYS A 146 -18.88 26.70 -14.69
N SER A 147 -18.48 26.85 -13.43
CA SER A 147 -17.76 28.04 -12.98
C SER A 147 -16.38 28.15 -13.64
N GLU A 148 -15.87 29.37 -13.76
CA GLU A 148 -14.51 29.65 -14.26
C GLU A 148 -13.45 28.83 -13.51
N ARG A 149 -13.55 28.75 -12.17
CA ARG A 149 -12.65 27.95 -11.33
C ARG A 149 -12.66 26.47 -11.70
N THR A 150 -13.83 25.93 -12.05
CA THR A 150 -13.99 24.54 -12.48
C THR A 150 -13.34 24.32 -13.84
N LEU A 151 -13.48 25.25 -14.79
CA LEU A 151 -12.82 25.18 -16.09
C LEU A 151 -11.29 25.19 -15.95
N TYR A 152 -10.74 26.05 -15.08
CA TYR A 152 -9.31 26.02 -14.73
C TYR A 152 -8.90 24.66 -14.18
N ALA A 153 -9.68 24.06 -13.27
CA ALA A 153 -9.37 22.75 -12.70
C ALA A 153 -9.34 21.65 -13.78
N TYR A 154 -10.31 21.66 -14.70
CA TYR A 154 -10.41 20.68 -15.79
C TYR A 154 -9.24 20.78 -16.78
N ILE A 155 -8.86 21.98 -17.21
CA ILE A 155 -7.69 22.17 -18.09
C ILE A 155 -6.39 21.76 -17.39
N ASN A 156 -6.18 22.21 -16.15
CA ASN A 156 -4.98 21.84 -15.38
C ASN A 156 -4.85 20.34 -15.14
N SER A 157 -5.98 19.64 -15.03
CA SER A 157 -6.01 18.18 -14.91
C SER A 157 -5.80 17.42 -16.22
N GLY A 158 -5.81 18.13 -17.36
CA GLY A 158 -5.73 17.53 -18.68
C GLY A 158 -7.01 16.83 -19.12
N LEU A 159 -8.17 17.22 -18.59
CA LEU A 159 -9.48 16.67 -18.97
C LEU A 159 -9.90 17.11 -20.39
N PHE A 160 -9.41 18.26 -20.83
CA PHE A 160 -9.73 18.89 -22.11
C PHE A 160 -8.57 18.80 -23.10
N THR A 161 -8.90 19.01 -24.38
CA THR A 161 -7.95 19.03 -25.49
C THR A 161 -6.98 20.21 -25.33
N ALA A 162 -7.48 21.38 -24.98
CA ALA A 162 -6.66 22.55 -24.69
C ALA A 162 -5.89 22.39 -23.37
N ARG A 163 -4.68 22.95 -23.36
CA ARG A 163 -3.69 22.77 -22.28
C ARG A 163 -3.34 24.10 -21.66
N ASN A 164 -2.61 24.05 -20.54
CA ASN A 164 -2.11 25.25 -19.87
C ASN A 164 -1.27 26.17 -20.76
N MET A 165 -0.68 25.64 -21.83
CA MET A 165 0.11 26.41 -22.79
C MET A 165 -0.75 27.32 -23.69
N ASP A 166 -2.01 26.96 -23.90
CA ASP A 166 -2.97 27.66 -24.76
C ASP A 166 -3.70 28.78 -24.00
N MET A 167 -3.70 28.74 -22.66
CA MET A 167 -4.31 29.77 -21.82
C MET A 167 -3.51 31.09 -21.86
N PRO A 168 -4.15 32.22 -22.28
CA PRO A 168 -3.55 33.54 -22.20
C PRO A 168 -3.23 33.92 -20.76
N GLN A 169 -2.08 34.58 -20.53
CA GLN A 169 -1.68 35.14 -19.22
C GLN A 169 -1.41 34.12 -18.09
N THR A 170 -1.32 32.82 -18.38
CA THR A 170 -1.00 31.83 -17.33
C THR A 170 0.46 31.96 -16.87
N VAL A 171 0.67 32.03 -15.55
CA VAL A 171 2.02 32.05 -14.97
C VAL A 171 2.73 30.73 -15.28
N ARG A 172 3.76 30.80 -16.12
CA ARG A 172 4.58 29.65 -16.50
C ARG A 172 5.65 29.43 -15.44
N MET A 173 5.37 28.54 -14.48
CA MET A 173 6.37 28.12 -13.51
C MET A 173 7.33 27.13 -14.17
N ARG A 174 8.62 27.46 -14.22
CA ARG A 174 9.67 26.50 -14.62
C ARG A 174 9.69 25.33 -13.62
N PRO A 175 9.83 24.07 -14.07
CA PRO A 175 10.02 22.94 -13.16
C PRO A 175 11.14 23.24 -12.16
N ARG A 176 10.87 23.01 -10.86
CA ARG A 176 11.89 23.24 -9.83
C ARG A 176 13.04 22.27 -10.08
N LYS A 177 14.28 22.78 -10.08
CA LYS A 177 15.46 21.91 -10.05
C LYS A 177 15.35 21.05 -8.78
N ASN A 178 15.41 19.74 -8.94
CA ASN A 178 15.50 18.83 -7.80
C ASN A 178 16.84 19.08 -7.10
N VAL A 179 16.82 19.93 -6.07
CA VAL A 179 17.95 20.07 -5.17
C VAL A 179 17.95 18.81 -4.32
N SER A 180 18.96 17.96 -4.47
CA SER A 180 19.16 16.86 -3.54
C SER A 180 19.25 17.47 -2.14
N LYS A 181 18.35 17.04 -1.25
CA LYS A 181 18.44 17.41 0.16
C LYS A 181 19.63 16.64 0.72
N ASN A 182 20.84 17.16 0.57
CA ASN A 182 21.95 16.74 1.40
C ASN A 182 21.50 16.96 2.84
N LEU A 183 21.35 15.87 3.61
CA LEU A 183 21.03 15.95 5.03
C LEU A 183 22.18 16.68 5.71
N LYS A 184 22.03 17.99 5.90
CA LYS A 184 23.04 18.82 6.54
C LYS A 184 22.96 18.55 8.03
N VAL A 185 23.63 17.49 8.49
CA VAL A 185 23.75 17.21 9.93
C VAL A 185 24.54 18.36 10.54
N GLY A 186 23.89 19.14 11.41
CA GLY A 186 24.51 20.28 12.06
C GLY A 186 25.63 19.85 13.02
N LYS A 187 26.67 20.68 13.17
CA LYS A 187 27.82 20.42 14.05
C LYS A 187 27.42 20.19 15.53
N ALA A 188 26.24 20.66 15.93
CA ALA A 188 25.68 20.45 17.26
C ALA A 188 25.53 18.96 17.64
N CYS A 189 25.41 18.03 16.67
CA CYS A 189 25.33 16.60 16.96
C CYS A 189 26.62 16.00 17.56
N ARG A 190 27.72 16.78 17.57
CA ARG A 190 29.02 16.39 18.13
C ARG A 190 29.21 16.85 19.58
N LEU A 191 28.35 17.74 20.08
CA LEU A 191 28.39 18.19 21.47
C LEU A 191 28.09 16.99 22.39
N GLY A 192 28.91 16.80 23.43
CA GLY A 192 28.75 15.68 24.37
C GLY A 192 29.18 14.31 23.84
N ARG A 193 29.86 14.26 22.68
CA ARG A 193 30.35 13.01 22.04
C ARG A 193 31.85 13.07 21.75
N ASP A 194 32.59 13.78 22.58
CA ASP A 194 34.04 13.78 22.53
C ASP A 194 34.63 12.71 23.47
N PHE A 195 35.94 12.52 23.36
CA PHE A 195 36.65 11.55 24.16
C PHE A 195 36.59 11.87 25.66
N SER A 196 36.52 13.14 26.04
CA SER A 196 36.42 13.54 27.45
C SER A 196 35.08 13.14 28.06
N CYS A 197 33.98 13.26 27.30
CA CYS A 197 32.67 12.78 27.70
C CYS A 197 32.65 11.24 27.84
N PHE A 198 33.34 10.53 26.95
CA PHE A 198 33.51 9.08 27.08
C PHE A 198 34.27 8.70 28.37
N GLN A 199 35.37 9.39 28.69
CA GLN A 199 36.14 9.14 29.90
C GLN A 199 35.31 9.39 31.17
N ALA A 200 34.55 10.49 31.22
CA ALA A 200 33.65 10.78 32.34
C ALA A 200 32.57 9.69 32.50
N TYR A 201 31.95 9.28 31.38
CA TYR A 201 30.93 8.22 31.38
C TYR A 201 31.47 6.87 31.87
N MET A 202 32.70 6.51 31.48
CA MET A 202 33.34 5.27 31.94
C MET A 202 33.70 5.29 33.43
N GLN A 203 33.99 6.47 34.00
CA GLN A 203 34.20 6.63 35.44
C GLN A 203 32.90 6.45 36.24
N GLU A 204 31.78 6.94 35.71
CA GLU A 204 30.45 6.77 36.33
C GLU A 204 29.90 5.34 36.19
N HIS A 205 30.38 4.59 35.20
CA HIS A 205 29.89 3.24 34.87
C HIS A 205 31.03 2.22 34.69
N PRO A 206 31.72 1.81 35.76
CA PRO A 206 32.88 0.90 35.69
C PRO A 206 32.50 -0.53 35.27
N ASP A 207 31.23 -0.91 35.40
CA ASP A 207 30.74 -2.27 35.11
C ASP A 207 30.54 -2.52 33.61
N LEU A 208 30.64 -1.48 32.77
CA LEU A 208 30.42 -1.57 31.33
C LEU A 208 31.72 -1.98 30.61
N SER A 209 31.65 -3.04 29.81
CA SER A 209 32.77 -3.45 28.96
C SER A 209 32.96 -2.50 27.78
N ILE A 210 34.17 -1.98 27.59
CA ILE A 210 34.51 -1.17 26.40
C ILE A 210 34.47 -2.07 25.16
N ARG A 211 33.75 -1.64 24.12
CA ARG A 211 33.74 -2.30 22.81
C ARG A 211 34.16 -1.31 21.74
N GLN A 212 35.24 -1.65 21.04
CA GLN A 212 35.67 -0.93 19.85
C GLN A 212 35.05 -1.59 18.62
N ILE A 213 34.53 -0.79 17.70
CA ILE A 213 34.02 -1.25 16.41
C ILE A 213 34.83 -0.50 15.35
N ASP A 214 35.56 -1.23 14.52
CA ASP A 214 36.20 -0.65 13.35
C ASP A 214 35.18 -0.51 12.23
N SER A 215 34.96 0.72 11.77
CA SER A 215 34.08 0.99 10.63
C SER A 215 34.89 0.91 9.34
N VAL A 216 34.46 0.07 8.41
CA VAL A 216 35.06 -0.02 7.07
C VAL A 216 34.36 0.99 6.16
N GLU A 217 35.09 1.97 5.63
CA GLU A 217 34.54 2.87 4.61
C GLU A 217 34.38 2.11 3.27
N GLY A 218 33.14 1.96 2.82
CA GLY A 218 32.84 1.44 1.49
C GLY A 218 33.30 2.39 0.36
N SER A 219 33.39 1.87 -0.86
CA SER A 219 33.78 2.63 -2.04
C SER A 219 32.81 3.80 -2.32
N LYS A 220 33.37 5.02 -2.40
CA LYS A 220 32.62 6.27 -2.59
C LYS A 220 31.80 6.21 -3.90
N GLY A 221 30.47 6.29 -3.78
CA GLY A 221 29.54 6.36 -4.91
C GLY A 221 28.51 5.23 -5.01
N SER A 222 28.57 4.22 -4.14
CA SER A 222 27.56 3.16 -4.09
C SER A 222 26.48 3.46 -3.03
N ALA A 223 25.21 3.26 -3.38
CA ALA A 223 24.05 3.60 -2.55
C ALA A 223 23.74 2.56 -1.45
N ILE A 224 24.72 1.75 -1.05
CA ILE A 224 24.54 0.68 -0.06
C ILE A 224 25.49 0.96 1.11
N PRO A 225 24.98 1.25 2.31
CA PRO A 225 25.81 1.27 3.51
C PRO A 225 26.27 -0.17 3.77
N SER A 226 27.58 -0.43 3.66
CA SER A 226 28.20 -1.60 4.25
C SER A 226 28.21 -1.44 5.78
N LEU A 227 27.75 -2.48 6.47
CA LEU A 227 27.58 -2.56 7.94
C LEU A 227 28.85 -2.22 8.71
#